data_AF-A0A2K9PV63-F1
#
_entry.id   AF-A0A2K9PV63-F1
#
_cell.length_a   1.000
_cell.length_b   1.000
_cell.length_c   1.000
_cell.angle_alpha   90.00
_cell.angle_beta   90.00
_cell.angle_gamma   90.00
#
_symmetry.space_group_name_H-M   'P 1'
#
loop_
_entity.id
_entity.type
_entity.pdbx_description
1 polymer ?
#
loop_
_entity_poly.entity_id
_entity_poly.type
_entity_poly.pdbx_seq_one_letter_code
_entity_poly.pdbx_strand_id
1 'polypeptide(L)' 'MNNLNNKGKKPGTKRVFSKNNMVFIRKEVTNSSGSNDDEWYPVNFQWIPVISLRENLRLTNENIRE' A
#
# COMPACT_ATOMS: atom_id res chain seq x y z
N MET A 1 -5.48 35.26 -12.05
CA MET A 1 -5.32 34.24 -13.10
C MET A 1 -4.87 32.96 -12.43
N ASN A 2 -5.77 32.00 -12.23
CA ASN A 2 -5.47 30.77 -11.49
C ASN A 2 -5.36 29.61 -12.48
N ASN A 3 -4.16 29.05 -12.62
CA ASN A 3 -3.86 27.94 -13.53
C ASN A 3 -4.25 26.62 -12.85
N LEU A 4 -5.42 26.08 -13.19
CA LEU A 4 -5.87 24.74 -12.75
C LEU A 4 -5.22 23.67 -13.62
N ASN A 5 -3.97 23.30 -13.32
CA ASN A 5 -3.30 22.19 -14.00
C ASN A 5 -3.58 20.87 -13.28
N ASN A 6 -4.84 20.42 -13.30
CA ASN A 6 -5.21 19.07 -12.86
C ASN A 6 -4.93 18.07 -13.98
N LYS A 7 -3.65 17.81 -14.26
CA LYS A 7 -3.27 16.58 -14.98
C LYS A 7 -3.59 15.42 -14.05
N GLY A 8 -4.65 14.68 -14.35
CA GLY A 8 -5.07 13.52 -13.56
C GLY A 8 -3.87 12.61 -13.26
N LYS A 9 -3.62 12.35 -11.97
CA LYS A 9 -2.57 11.42 -11.55
C LYS A 9 -2.83 10.08 -12.23
N LYS A 10 -1.89 9.61 -13.04
CA LYS A 10 -1.95 8.26 -13.59
C LYS A 10 -1.92 7.27 -12.42
N PRO A 11 -2.74 6.21 -12.42
CA PRO A 11 -2.67 5.18 -11.40
C PRO A 11 -1.26 4.56 -11.43
N GLY A 12 -0.58 4.60 -10.28
CA GLY A 12 0.71 3.95 -10.11
C GLY A 12 0.57 2.43 -10.17
N THR A 13 1.60 1.74 -10.64
CA THR A 13 1.68 0.28 -10.61
C THR A 13 2.85 -0.14 -9.74
N LYS A 14 2.66 -1.17 -8.91
CA LYS A 14 3.70 -1.71 -8.01
C LYS A 14 3.98 -3.16 -8.36
N ARG A 15 5.26 -3.56 -8.29
CA ARG A 15 5.66 -4.96 -8.43
C ARG A 15 5.48 -5.67 -7.10
N VAL A 16 4.89 -6.86 -7.15
CA VAL A 16 4.60 -7.70 -5.99
C VAL A 16 4.99 -9.15 -6.27
N PHE A 17 5.40 -9.88 -5.24
CA PHE A 17 5.51 -11.35 -5.28
C PHE A 17 5.07 -11.95 -3.94
N SER A 18 4.76 -13.25 -3.94
CA SER A 18 4.44 -14.00 -2.73
C SER A 18 5.41 -15.15 -2.51
N LYS A 19 5.81 -15.37 -1.24
CA LYS A 19 6.64 -16.50 -0.82
C LYS A 19 6.34 -16.82 0.64
N ASN A 20 6.21 -18.11 0.99
CA ASN A 20 5.97 -18.59 2.36
C ASN A 20 4.77 -17.89 3.04
N ASN A 21 3.64 -17.74 2.34
CA ASN A 21 2.45 -17.02 2.83
C ASN A 21 2.65 -15.54 3.19
N MET A 22 3.76 -14.94 2.76
CA MET A 22 4.02 -13.51 2.89
C MET A 22 3.98 -12.84 1.52
N VAL A 23 3.45 -11.63 1.46
CA VAL A 23 3.44 -10.79 0.26
C VAL A 23 4.53 -9.74 0.39
N PHE A 24 5.29 -9.52 -0.68
CA PHE A 24 6.38 -8.57 -0.72
C PHE A 24 6.13 -7.53 -1.80
N ILE A 25 6.47 -6.27 -1.51
CA ILE A 25 6.38 -5.15 -2.45
C ILE A 25 7.80 -4.64 -2.74
N ARG A 26 8.11 -4.40 -4.01
CA ARG A 26 9.40 -3.84 -4.42
C ARG A 26 9.49 -2.38 -4.01
N LYS A 27 10.65 -1.98 -3.47
CA LYS A 27 10.98 -0.57 -3.30
C LYS A 27 11.10 0.08 -4.67
N GLU A 28 10.38 1.18 -4.86
CA GLU A 28 10.60 2.03 -6.03
C GLU A 28 11.85 2.87 -5.75
N VAL A 29 12.91 2.63 -6.52
CA VAL A 29 14.16 3.40 -6.41
C VAL A 29 13.91 4.78 -7.00
N THR A 30 13.73 5.80 -6.15
CA THR A 30 13.55 7.19 -6.58
C THR A 30 14.88 7.92 -6.79
N ASN A 31 16.01 7.32 -6.41
CA ASN A 31 17.30 8.00 -6.36
C ASN A 31 18.29 7.41 -7.36
N SER A 32 18.85 8.30 -8.18
CA SER A 32 19.80 8.09 -9.29
C SER A 32 21.22 7.65 -8.86
N SER A 33 21.38 7.09 -7.66
CA SER A 33 22.66 6.67 -7.10
C SER A 33 22.78 5.14 -7.03
N GLY A 34 23.07 4.53 -8.17
CA GLY A 34 24.08 3.47 -8.32
C GLY A 34 23.88 2.08 -7.72
N SER A 35 23.02 1.83 -6.73
CA SER A 35 22.80 0.46 -6.22
C SER A 35 21.48 -0.08 -6.76
N ASN A 36 21.57 -0.91 -7.81
CA ASN A 36 20.46 -1.65 -8.44
C ASN A 36 19.99 -2.84 -7.58
N ASP A 37 20.07 -2.74 -6.27
CA ASP A 37 19.66 -3.83 -5.39
C ASP A 37 18.14 -3.80 -5.27
N ASP A 38 17.53 -4.90 -5.73
CA ASP A 38 16.10 -5.13 -5.62
C ASP A 38 15.73 -5.31 -4.14
N GLU A 39 15.44 -4.21 -3.47
CA GLU A 39 14.92 -4.21 -2.10
C GLU A 39 13.43 -4.55 -2.10
N TRP A 40 13.06 -5.56 -1.30
CA TRP A 40 11.70 -6.03 -1.13
C TRP A 40 11.31 -6.00 0.33
N TYR A 41 10.12 -5.49 0.63
CA TYR A 41 9.61 -5.42 2.00
C TYR A 41 8.36 -6.28 2.16
N PRO A 42 8.27 -7.04 3.27
CA PRO A 42 7.06 -7.79 3.57
C PRO A 42 5.93 -6.81 3.88
N VAL A 43 4.73 -7.14 3.42
CA VAL A 43 3.52 -6.40 3.72
C VAL A 43 2.57 -7.32 4.46
N ASN A 44 1.97 -6.78 5.51
CA ASN A 44 0.87 -7.43 6.21
C ASN A 44 -0.36 -7.44 5.31
N PHE A 45 -0.47 -8.46 4.45
CA PHE A 45 -1.58 -8.64 3.54
C PHE A 45 -2.62 -9.54 4.20
N GLN A 46 -3.80 -8.98 4.48
CA GLN A 46 -4.90 -9.71 5.10
C GLN A 46 -6.04 -9.87 4.09
N TRP A 47 -6.40 -11.12 3.79
CA TRP A 47 -7.61 -11.43 3.02
C TRP A 47 -8.81 -11.40 3.96
N ILE A 48 -9.40 -10.21 4.13
CA ILE A 48 -10.58 -10.05 4.96
C ILE A 48 -11.79 -9.89 4.05
N PRO A 49 -12.84 -10.73 4.18
CA PRO A 49 -14.11 -10.49 3.51
C PRO A 49 -14.62 -9.08 3.83
N VAL A 50 -15.18 -8.38 2.85
CA VAL A 50 -15.63 -6.99 3.02
C VAL A 50 -16.60 -6.84 4.21
N ILE A 51 -17.46 -7.83 4.44
CA ILE A 51 -18.40 -7.87 5.56
C ILE A 51 -17.64 -7.88 6.90
N SER A 52 -16.66 -8.77 7.04
CA SER A 52 -15.82 -8.89 8.24
C SER A 52 -14.93 -7.66 8.47
N LEU A 53 -14.43 -7.03 7.40
CA LEU A 53 -13.63 -5.82 7.49
C LEU A 53 -14.46 -4.66 8.06
N ARG A 54 -15.72 -4.52 7.63
CA ARG A 54 -16.62 -3.47 8.13
C ARG A 54 -16.88 -3.61 9.64
N GLU A 55 -17.13 -4.83 10.10
CA GLU A 55 -17.33 -5.08 11.53
C GLU A 55 -16.06 -4.79 12.33
N ASN A 56 -14.89 -5.27 11.88
CA ASN A 56 -13.62 -5.01 12.56
C ASN A 56 -13.30 -3.51 12.67
N LEU A 57 -13.53 -2.75 11.59
CA LEU A 57 -13.34 -1.30 11.60
C LEU A 57 -14.33 -0.58 12.51
N ARG A 58 -15.60 -1.03 12.55
CA ARG A 58 -16.61 -0.48 13.47
C ARG A 58 -16.20 -0.68 14.93
N LEU A 59 -15.82 -1.90 15.30
CA LEU A 59 -15.38 -2.24 16.66
C LEU A 59 -14.11 -1.49 17.08
N THR A 60 -13.16 -1.31 16.14
CA THR A 60 -11.94 -0.56 16.43
C THR A 60 -12.22 0.91 16.72
N ASN A 61 -13.18 1.53 16.02
CA ASN A 61 -13.54 2.94 16.23
C ASN A 61 -14.33 3.20 17.51
N GLU A 62 -15.01 2.18 18.06
CA GLU A 62 -15.71 2.27 19.35
C GLU A 62 -14.69 2.18 20.51
N ASN A 63 -13.67 1.33 20.40
CA ASN A 63 -12.62 1.19 21.43
C ASN A 63 -11.63 2.36 21.51
N ILE A 64 -11.64 3.31 20.56
CA ILE A 64 -10.79 4.52 20.59
C ILE A 64 -11.49 5.67 21.35
N ARG A 65 -12.76 5.49 21.76
CA ARG A 65 -13.57 6.53 22.42
C ARG A 65 -13.73 6.36 23.93
N GLU A 66 -13.01 5.42 24.54
CA GLU A 66 -12.90 5.26 26.00
C GLU A 66 -11.57 5.81 26.53
#